data_AF-A0A7K4T6N5-F1
#
_entry.id   AF-A0A7K4T6N5-F1
#
_cell.length_a   1.000
_cell.length_b   1.000
_cell.length_c   1.000
_cell.angle_alpha   90.00
_cell.angle_beta   90.00
_cell.angle_gamma   90.00
#
_symmetry.space_group_name_H-M   'P 1'
#
loop_
_entity.id
_entity.type
_entity.pdbx_description
1 polymer ?
#
loop_
_entity_poly.entity_id
_entity_poly.type
_entity_poly.pdbx_seq_one_letter_code
_entity_poly.pdbx_strand_id
1 'polypeptide(L)'
;QMSNGSSITEFLLLAFTETRELQLLHFWLFLGIYLAALLGNGLIITAIACDHRLHTPMYFFLLNLAILDLGCISTTVPKSMANSLWDTRDISYAGCAAQVFLFPFLMLAEFYLLTIMAYDRYIAICKPLHYGTLLGSRACVHMAAAAWGSGLLCAVL
;
A
#
# COMPACT_ATOMS: atom_id res chain seq x y z
N GLN A 1 -38.23 -20.98 -22.25
CA GLN A 1 -36.88 -20.54 -22.63
C GLN A 1 -36.21 -20.02 -21.35
N MET A 2 -35.46 -20.89 -20.67
CA MET A 2 -34.78 -20.53 -19.41
C MET A 2 -33.47 -19.83 -19.75
N SER A 3 -33.35 -18.58 -19.32
CA SER A 3 -32.11 -17.82 -19.40
C SER A 3 -31.13 -18.42 -18.38
N ASN A 4 -30.17 -19.22 -18.86
CA ASN A 4 -28.99 -19.59 -18.07
C ASN A 4 -28.10 -18.35 -17.96
N GLY A 5 -28.46 -17.43 -17.07
CA GLY A 5 -27.59 -16.34 -16.65
C GLY A 5 -26.51 -16.87 -15.73
N SER A 6 -25.46 -17.50 -16.26
CA SER A 6 -24.25 -17.76 -15.48
C SER A 6 -23.56 -16.43 -15.21
N SER A 7 -23.93 -15.80 -14.09
CA SER A 7 -23.14 -14.72 -13.50
C SER A 7 -21.76 -15.28 -13.17
N ILE A 8 -20.71 -14.75 -13.81
CA ILE A 8 -19.33 -15.09 -13.48
C ILE A 8 -19.04 -14.47 -12.10
N THR A 9 -19.26 -15.24 -11.04
CA THR A 9 -19.11 -14.81 -9.64
C THR A 9 -17.69 -14.99 -9.10
N GLU A 10 -16.85 -15.75 -9.81
CA GLU A 10 -15.53 -16.17 -9.35
C GLU A 10 -14.50 -15.98 -10.46
N PHE A 11 -13.41 -15.29 -10.12
CA PHE A 11 -12.23 -15.19 -10.99
C PHE A 11 -11.20 -16.23 -10.52
N LEU A 12 -10.68 -17.02 -11.45
CA LEU A 12 -9.68 -18.04 -11.14
C LEU A 12 -8.28 -17.40 -11.18
N LEU A 13 -7.66 -17.24 -10.01
CA LEU A 13 -6.27 -16.82 -9.89
C LEU A 13 -5.37 -18.02 -10.26
N LEU A 14 -4.80 -18.00 -11.46
CA LEU A 14 -3.99 -19.09 -12.01
C LEU A 14 -2.84 -19.44 -11.04
N ALA A 15 -2.78 -20.70 -10.59
CA ALA A 15 -1.78 -21.19 -9.64
C ALA A 15 -0.37 -21.12 -10.25
N PHE A 16 0.60 -20.60 -9.50
CA PHE A 16 1.99 -20.50 -9.94
C PHE A 16 2.79 -21.80 -9.76
N THR A 17 2.25 -22.88 -9.16
CA THR A 17 2.95 -24.18 -9.11
C THR A 17 2.08 -25.35 -8.66
N GLU A 18 2.25 -26.53 -9.29
CA GLU A 18 1.49 -27.78 -9.07
C GLU A 18 1.88 -28.60 -7.82
N THR A 19 2.87 -28.17 -7.04
CA THR A 19 3.46 -28.97 -5.95
C THR A 19 3.11 -28.43 -4.57
N ARG A 20 2.44 -29.26 -3.75
CA ARG A 20 1.99 -28.95 -2.38
C ARG A 20 3.09 -28.47 -1.43
N GLU A 21 4.32 -28.96 -1.61
CA GLU A 21 5.53 -28.50 -0.92
C GLU A 21 5.82 -27.01 -1.19
N LEU A 22 5.65 -26.57 -2.44
CA LEU A 22 5.98 -25.22 -2.90
C LEU A 22 4.91 -24.21 -2.47
N GLN A 23 3.66 -24.66 -2.35
CA GLN A 23 2.53 -23.88 -1.81
C GLN A 23 2.72 -23.57 -0.31
N LEU A 24 3.16 -24.56 0.48
CA LEU A 24 3.53 -24.36 1.89
C LEU A 24 4.71 -23.40 2.05
N LEU A 25 5.73 -23.52 1.20
CA LEU A 25 6.88 -22.60 1.23
C LEU A 25 6.46 -21.16 0.90
N HIS A 26 5.60 -20.96 -0.11
CA HIS A 26 5.01 -19.66 -0.41
C HIS A 26 4.22 -19.10 0.77
N PHE A 27 3.42 -19.92 1.44
CA PHE A 27 2.66 -19.49 2.61
C PHE A 27 3.57 -18.95 3.71
N TRP A 28 4.61 -19.71 4.10
CA TRP A 28 5.56 -19.29 5.13
C TRP A 28 6.35 -18.05 4.74
N LEU A 29 6.75 -17.94 3.47
CA LEU A 29 7.44 -16.76 2.94
C LEU A 29 6.54 -15.52 3.03
N PHE A 30 5.32 -15.59 2.52
CA PHE A 30 4.37 -14.48 2.59
C PHE A 30 3.99 -14.10 4.01
N LEU A 31 3.82 -15.08 4.90
CA LEU A 31 3.57 -14.84 6.33
C LEU A 31 4.75 -14.10 6.99
N GLY A 32 5.99 -14.52 6.69
CA GLY A 32 7.19 -13.85 7.18
C GLY A 32 7.29 -12.40 6.72
N ILE A 33 7.06 -12.16 5.42
CA ILE A 33 7.04 -10.81 4.84
C ILE A 33 5.94 -9.96 5.48
N TYR A 34 4.73 -10.51 5.66
CA TYR A 34 3.61 -9.82 6.29
C TYR A 34 3.94 -9.37 7.71
N LEU A 35 4.44 -10.29 8.54
CA LEU A 35 4.78 -9.99 9.94
C LEU A 35 5.94 -8.99 10.03
N ALA A 36 6.98 -9.15 9.20
CA ALA A 36 8.10 -8.23 9.16
C ALA A 36 7.67 -6.81 8.77
N ALA A 37 6.80 -6.69 7.76
CA ALA A 37 6.30 -5.39 7.34
C ALA A 37 5.31 -4.77 8.34
N LEU A 38 4.46 -5.58 8.98
CA LEU A 38 3.56 -5.13 10.05
C LEU A 38 4.36 -4.57 11.24
N LEU A 39 5.40 -5.30 11.66
CA LEU A 39 6.30 -4.87 12.72
C LEU A 39 7.10 -3.63 12.29
N GLY A 40 7.70 -3.63 11.11
CA GLY A 40 8.51 -2.51 10.61
C GLY A 40 7.71 -1.21 10.51
N ASN A 41 6.59 -1.23 9.80
CA ASN A 41 5.73 -0.05 9.64
C ASN A 41 5.04 0.35 10.95
N GLY A 42 4.64 -0.62 11.78
CA GLY A 42 4.09 -0.36 13.11
C GLY A 42 5.10 0.33 14.04
N LEU A 43 6.36 -0.07 14.01
CA LEU A 43 7.44 0.58 14.75
C LEU A 43 7.69 1.99 14.27
N ILE A 44 7.66 2.24 12.95
CA ILE A 44 7.79 3.60 12.39
C ILE A 44 6.67 4.50 12.90
N ILE A 45 5.41 4.05 12.81
CA ILE A 45 4.25 4.79 13.30
C ILE A 45 4.39 5.08 14.80
N THR A 46 4.74 4.06 15.59
CA THR A 46 4.89 4.17 17.05
C THR A 46 6.02 5.12 17.42
N ALA A 47 7.16 5.06 16.73
CA ALA A 47 8.31 5.94 16.97
C ALA A 47 7.95 7.41 16.70
N ILE A 48 7.23 7.68 15.62
CA ILE A 48 6.77 9.03 15.27
C ILE A 48 5.72 9.52 16.28
N ALA A 49 4.82 8.65 16.74
CA ALA A 49 3.79 9.00 17.71
C ALA A 49 4.34 9.27 19.12
N CYS A 50 5.40 8.56 19.52
CA CYS A 50 6.00 8.69 20.86
C CYS A 50 6.97 9.88 20.99
N ASP A 51 7.62 10.31 19.92
CA ASP A 51 8.61 11.40 19.97
C ASP A 51 8.12 12.67 19.27
N HIS A 52 7.69 13.64 20.07
CA HIS A 52 7.18 14.92 19.59
C HIS A 52 8.26 15.77 18.87
N ARG A 53 9.55 15.49 19.09
CA ARG A 53 10.67 16.19 18.42
C ARG A 53 10.90 15.71 16.99
N LEU A 54 10.27 14.61 16.59
CA LEU A 54 10.26 14.10 15.23
C LEU A 54 9.18 14.77 14.35
N HIS A 55 8.49 15.83 14.79
CA HIS A 55 7.51 16.55 13.96
C HIS A 55 8.16 17.44 12.88
N THR A 56 9.01 16.85 12.04
CA THR A 56 9.51 17.49 10.81
C THR A 56 8.69 17.03 9.58
N PRO A 57 8.65 17.81 8.49
CA PRO A 57 7.94 17.46 7.26
C PRO A 57 8.18 16.03 6.77
N MET A 58 9.43 15.57 6.87
CA MET A 58 9.84 14.25 6.43
C MET A 58 9.16 13.12 7.22
N TYR A 59 9.02 13.25 8.54
CA TYR A 59 8.36 12.22 9.35
C TYR A 59 6.85 12.18 9.13
N PHE A 60 6.23 13.31 8.80
CA PHE A 60 4.84 13.32 8.36
C PHE A 60 4.63 12.50 7.07
N PHE A 61 5.55 12.63 6.10
CA PHE A 61 5.49 11.81 4.89
C PHE A 61 5.80 10.33 5.18
N LEU A 62 6.75 10.03 6.06
CA LEU A 62 7.03 8.65 6.50
C LEU A 62 5.83 8.00 7.19
N LEU A 63 5.05 8.76 7.97
CA LEU A 63 3.83 8.27 8.58
C LEU A 63 2.80 7.88 7.51
N ASN A 64 2.59 8.73 6.51
CA ASN A 64 1.69 8.43 5.38
C ASN A 64 2.17 7.21 4.59
N LEU A 65 3.48 7.11 4.35
CA LEU A 65 4.10 5.98 3.66
C LEU A 65 3.87 4.67 4.42
N ALA A 66 4.11 4.65 5.74
CA ALA A 66 3.89 3.48 6.57
C ALA A 66 2.41 3.03 6.58
N ILE A 67 1.46 3.97 6.53
CA ILE A 67 0.03 3.66 6.42
C ILE A 67 -0.30 3.02 5.06
N LEU A 68 0.27 3.54 3.97
CA LEU A 68 0.08 2.99 2.62
C LEU A 68 0.67 1.59 2.49
N ASP A 69 1.89 1.36 3.02
CA ASP A 69 2.55 0.06 3.03
C ASP A 69 1.70 -0.99 3.75
N LEU A 70 1.19 -0.65 4.94
CA LEU A 70 0.29 -1.52 5.69
C LEU A 70 -0.99 -1.82 4.91
N GLY A 71 -1.56 -0.81 4.24
CA GLY A 71 -2.71 -0.98 3.35
C GLY A 71 -2.41 -1.97 2.22
N CYS A 72 -1.31 -1.75 1.49
CA CYS A 72 -0.94 -2.52 0.30
C CYS A 72 -0.68 -4.00 0.64
N ILE A 73 0.02 -4.23 1.74
CA ILE A 73 0.33 -5.57 2.24
C ILE A 73 -0.93 -6.25 2.77
N SER A 74 -1.80 -5.52 3.47
CA SER A 74 -3.08 -6.07 3.96
C SER A 74 -4.09 -6.38 2.86
N THR A 75 -4.05 -5.71 1.70
CA THR A 75 -4.93 -6.03 0.57
C THR A 75 -4.45 -7.23 -0.23
N THR A 76 -3.13 -7.44 -0.31
CA THR A 76 -2.52 -8.41 -1.24
C THR A 76 -2.18 -9.73 -0.54
N VAL A 77 -1.56 -9.67 0.64
CA VAL A 77 -0.95 -10.84 1.28
C VAL A 77 -1.96 -11.78 1.94
N PRO A 78 -2.96 -11.33 2.73
CA PRO A 78 -3.96 -12.21 3.34
C PRO A 78 -4.74 -13.03 2.30
N LYS A 79 -4.98 -12.44 1.11
CA LYS A 79 -5.65 -13.13 0.00
C LYS A 79 -4.80 -14.24 -0.59
N SER A 80 -3.53 -13.94 -0.87
CA SER A 80 -2.55 -14.92 -1.37
C SER A 80 -2.37 -16.08 -0.38
N MET A 81 -2.31 -15.77 0.92
CA MET A 81 -2.21 -16.76 2.00
C MET A 81 -3.47 -17.63 2.12
N ALA A 82 -4.67 -17.03 2.04
CA ALA A 82 -5.93 -17.77 2.07
C ALA A 82 -6.06 -18.73 0.87
N ASN A 83 -5.68 -18.27 -0.32
CA ASN A 83 -5.66 -19.07 -1.54
C ASN A 83 -4.69 -20.26 -1.43
N SER A 84 -3.53 -20.04 -0.79
CA SER A 84 -2.53 -21.10 -0.55
C SER A 84 -2.97 -22.12 0.52
N LEU A 85 -3.68 -21.70 1.57
CA LEU A 85 -4.11 -22.60 2.66
C LEU A 85 -5.32 -23.46 2.32
N TRP A 86 -6.30 -22.89 1.62
CA TRP A 86 -7.63 -23.49 1.47
C TRP A 86 -7.80 -24.25 0.15
N ASP A 87 -6.82 -24.18 -0.75
CA ASP A 87 -6.82 -24.74 -2.12
C ASP A 87 -8.04 -24.32 -2.99
N THR A 88 -8.89 -23.45 -2.46
CA THR A 88 -10.00 -22.79 -3.15
C THR A 88 -9.47 -21.59 -3.90
N ARG A 89 -9.64 -21.60 -5.22
CA ARG A 89 -9.10 -20.63 -6.19
C ARG A 89 -9.99 -19.40 -6.36
N ASP A 90 -10.90 -19.20 -5.41
CA ASP A 90 -12.12 -18.48 -5.64
C ASP A 90 -12.05 -17.15 -4.91
N ILE A 91 -11.87 -16.08 -5.67
CA ILE A 91 -12.03 -14.72 -5.17
C ILE A 91 -13.46 -14.27 -5.42
N SER A 92 -14.15 -13.82 -4.37
CA SER A 92 -15.45 -13.16 -4.54
C SER A 92 -15.30 -11.94 -5.45
N TYR A 93 -16.27 -11.74 -6.34
CA TYR A 93 -16.30 -10.59 -7.25
C TYR A 93 -16.00 -9.24 -6.55
N ALA A 94 -16.61 -9.00 -5.40
CA ALA A 94 -16.38 -7.79 -4.59
C ALA A 94 -14.94 -7.70 -4.06
N GLY A 95 -14.34 -8.83 -3.66
CA GLY A 95 -12.96 -8.88 -3.21
C GLY A 95 -11.96 -8.68 -4.35
N CYS A 96 -12.28 -9.15 -5.55
CA CYS A 96 -11.49 -8.91 -6.77
C CYS A 96 -11.55 -7.43 -7.16
N ALA A 97 -12.76 -6.87 -7.23
CA ALA A 97 -12.96 -5.45 -7.52
C ALA A 97 -12.23 -4.55 -6.50
N ALA A 98 -12.29 -4.88 -5.21
CA ALA A 98 -11.56 -4.16 -4.18
C ALA A 98 -10.04 -4.26 -4.35
N GLN A 99 -9.48 -5.42 -4.70
CA GLN A 99 -8.04 -5.57 -4.95
C GLN A 99 -7.58 -4.80 -6.19
N VAL A 100 -8.30 -4.93 -7.31
CA VAL A 100 -7.97 -4.23 -8.56
C VAL A 100 -8.06 -2.71 -8.40
N PHE A 101 -8.93 -2.21 -7.52
CA PHE A 101 -9.02 -0.79 -7.22
C PHE A 101 -7.97 -0.33 -6.19
N LEU A 102 -7.91 -0.98 -5.03
CA LEU A 102 -7.08 -0.53 -3.90
C LEU A 102 -5.59 -0.71 -4.16
N PHE A 103 -5.17 -1.77 -4.86
CA PHE A 103 -3.76 -2.02 -5.11
C PHE A 103 -3.08 -0.91 -5.95
N PRO A 104 -3.54 -0.57 -7.16
CA PRO A 104 -2.95 0.51 -7.94
C PRO A 104 -3.14 1.87 -7.26
N PHE A 105 -4.26 2.10 -6.57
CA PHE A 105 -4.48 3.31 -5.77
C PHE A 105 -3.36 3.52 -4.73
N LEU A 106 -3.10 2.49 -3.91
CA LEU A 106 -2.10 2.54 -2.84
C LEU A 106 -0.69 2.66 -3.41
N MET A 107 -0.35 1.89 -4.46
CA MET A 107 0.95 1.95 -5.13
C MET A 107 1.23 3.33 -5.76
N LEU A 108 0.22 3.94 -6.39
CA LEU A 108 0.38 5.28 -6.98
C LEU A 108 0.54 6.34 -5.91
N ALA A 109 -0.25 6.27 -4.83
CA ALA A 109 -0.09 7.18 -3.70
C ALA A 109 1.30 7.05 -3.06
N GLU A 110 1.82 5.83 -2.93
CA GLU A 110 3.17 5.55 -2.43
C GLU A 110 4.23 6.19 -3.34
N PHE A 111 4.11 5.99 -4.64
CA PHE A 111 5.01 6.58 -5.64
C PHE A 111 5.04 8.11 -5.59
N TYR A 112 3.86 8.75 -5.47
CA TYR A 112 3.77 10.20 -5.33
C TYR A 112 4.40 10.70 -4.03
N LEU A 113 4.20 9.99 -2.91
CA LEU A 113 4.81 10.35 -1.63
C LEU A 113 6.34 10.20 -1.66
N LEU A 114 6.87 9.11 -2.22
CA LEU A 114 8.32 8.93 -2.41
C LEU A 114 8.92 10.06 -3.26
N THR A 115 8.20 10.48 -4.30
CA THR A 115 8.60 11.63 -5.14
C THR A 115 8.62 12.93 -4.33
N ILE A 116 7.60 13.18 -3.50
CA ILE A 116 7.55 14.35 -2.62
C ILE A 116 8.69 14.32 -1.60
N MET A 117 9.02 13.15 -1.03
CA MET A 117 10.13 12.99 -0.10
C MET A 117 11.50 13.24 -0.75
N ALA A 118 11.70 12.76 -1.98
CA ALA A 118 12.90 13.05 -2.76
C ALA A 118 13.01 14.55 -3.06
N TYR A 119 11.89 15.20 -3.36
CA TYR A 119 11.82 16.64 -3.58
C TYR A 119 12.11 17.44 -2.30
N ASP A 120 11.57 17.04 -1.15
CA ASP A 120 11.89 17.61 0.17
C ASP A 120 13.40 17.60 0.43
N ARG A 121 14.06 16.45 0.24
CA ARG A 121 15.51 16.32 0.41
C ARG A 121 16.29 17.19 -0.58
N TYR A 122 15.83 17.28 -1.83
CA TYR A 122 16.45 18.14 -2.83
C TYR A 122 16.40 19.62 -2.43
N ILE A 123 15.24 20.14 -2.02
CA ILE A 123 15.10 21.55 -1.61
C ILE A 123 15.91 21.84 -0.33
N ALA A 124 15.94 20.89 0.61
CA ALA A 124 16.73 21.02 1.83
C ALA A 124 18.23 21.21 1.53
N ILE A 125 18.77 20.51 0.53
CA ILE A 125 20.19 20.57 0.14
C ILE A 125 20.46 21.79 -0.77
N CYS A 126 19.68 21.95 -1.83
CA CYS A 126 19.98 22.92 -2.88
C CYS A 126 19.49 24.34 -2.56
N LYS A 127 18.51 24.52 -1.66
CA LYS A 127 17.89 25.81 -1.33
C LYS A 127 17.57 25.96 0.17
N PRO A 128 18.56 25.82 1.08
CA PRO A 128 18.32 25.80 2.52
C PRO A 128 17.65 27.08 3.07
N LEU A 129 17.98 28.27 2.54
CA LEU A 129 17.36 29.53 2.98
C LEU A 129 15.86 29.64 2.66
N HIS A 130 15.37 28.93 1.62
CA HIS A 130 13.96 28.97 1.22
C HIS A 130 13.19 27.72 1.68
N TYR A 131 13.85 26.76 2.35
CA TYR A 131 13.22 25.52 2.78
C TYR A 131 12.03 25.79 3.73
N GLY A 132 12.19 26.68 4.71
CA GLY A 132 11.13 26.99 5.68
C GLY A 132 9.91 27.68 5.08
N THR A 133 10.07 28.41 3.98
CA THR A 133 8.95 29.09 3.29
C THR A 133 8.27 28.18 2.27
N LEU A 134 9.02 27.29 1.61
CA LEU A 134 8.50 26.32 0.63
C LEU A 134 7.86 25.09 1.29
N LEU A 135 8.49 24.55 2.35
CA LEU A 135 8.05 23.35 3.07
C LEU A 135 7.50 23.68 4.45
N GLY A 136 6.53 24.61 4.48
CA GLY A 136 5.71 24.81 5.66
C GLY A 136 4.80 23.61 5.94
N SER A 137 4.38 23.45 7.20
CA SER A 137 3.44 22.39 7.62
C SER A 137 2.15 22.35 6.78
N ARG A 138 1.58 23.51 6.43
CA ARG A 138 0.41 23.60 5.54
C ARG A 138 0.69 23.09 4.13
N ALA A 139 1.85 23.41 3.56
CA ALA A 139 2.25 22.92 2.25
C ALA A 139 2.38 21.39 2.24
N CYS A 140 2.93 20.81 3.32
CA CYS A 140 3.06 19.36 3.45
C CYS A 140 1.71 18.65 3.47
N VAL A 141 0.72 19.20 4.19
CA VAL A 141 -0.65 18.67 4.21
C VAL A 141 -1.27 18.73 2.80
N HIS A 142 -1.11 19.85 2.09
CA HIS A 142 -1.61 19.97 0.72
C HIS A 142 -0.92 18.99 -0.26
N MET A 143 0.39 18.81 -0.15
CA MET A 143 1.13 17.85 -0.99
C MET A 143 0.72 16.40 -0.71
N ALA A 144 0.54 16.04 0.56
CA ALA A 144 0.00 14.72 0.90
C ALA A 144 -1.41 14.53 0.35
N ALA A 145 -2.32 15.49 0.58
CA ALA A 145 -3.67 15.43 0.05
C ALA A 145 -3.70 15.30 -1.48
N ALA A 146 -2.79 16.00 -2.17
CA ALA A 146 -2.62 15.87 -3.61
C ALA A 146 -2.15 14.47 -4.02
N ALA A 147 -1.18 13.87 -3.33
CA ALA A 147 -0.70 12.51 -3.60
C ALA A 147 -1.80 11.45 -3.41
N TRP A 148 -2.58 11.54 -2.33
CA TRP A 148 -3.74 10.69 -2.09
C TRP A 148 -4.82 10.90 -3.15
N GLY A 149 -5.10 12.15 -3.51
CA GLY A 149 -6.09 12.51 -4.53
C GLY A 149 -5.71 12.08 -5.94
N SER A 150 -4.44 12.22 -6.33
CA SER A 150 -3.94 11.79 -7.64
C SER A 150 -3.93 10.26 -7.75
N GLY A 151 -3.51 9.56 -6.70
CA GLY A 151 -3.64 8.11 -6.64
C GLY A 151 -5.09 7.65 -6.82
N LEU A 152 -6.03 8.33 -6.16
CA LEU A 152 -7.47 8.03 -6.27
C LEU A 152 -8.00 8.28 -7.67
N LEU A 153 -7.68 9.44 -8.25
CA LEU A 153 -8.13 9.81 -9.58
C LEU A 153 -7.64 8.82 -10.64
N CYS A 154 -6.36 8.42 -10.57
CA CYS A 154 -5.77 7.44 -11.48
C CYS A 154 -6.32 6.02 -11.29
N ALA A 155 -6.79 5.65 -10.10
CA ALA A 155 -7.41 4.35 -9.87
C ALA A 155 -8.88 4.31 -10.33
N VAL A 156 -9.53 5.47 -10.48
CA VAL A 156 -10.92 5.60 -10.93
C VAL A 156 -11.05 5.74 -12.46
N LEU A 157 -10.08 6.40 -13.10
CA LEU A 157 -10.01 6.60 -14.57
C LEU A 157 -9.59 5.34 -15.32
#